data_AF-A0ABD6G0B3-F1
#
_entry.id   AF-A0ABD6G0B3-F1
#
_cell.length_a   1.000
_cell.length_b   1.000
_cell.length_c   1.000
_cell.angle_alpha   90.00
_cell.angle_beta   90.00
_cell.angle_gamma   90.00
#
_symmetry.space_group_name_H-M   'P 1'
#
loop_
_entity.id
_entity.type
_entity.pdbx_description
1 polymer ?
#
loop_
_entity_poly.entity_id
_entity_poly.type
_entity_poly.pdbx_seq_one_letter_code
_entity_poly.pdbx_strand_id
1 'polypeptide(L)'
;MNKRYGNKNIRKIENDYVRTADRQMEKLTKRKIGLRRRLTTFFIIASVVIVSLISTLYNQNQRLSEKEAEKEKMLAELQEMKEEQERLKLQIKKLEDDEYIAKLARKEYFLSDDGEIIFTIPKDERDKDKDKEEDHNDE
;
A
#
# COMPACT_ATOMS: atom_id res chain seq x y z
N MET A 1 41.71 24.79 -52.09
CA MET A 1 42.41 23.98 -53.11
C MET A 1 42.23 22.50 -52.74
N ASN A 2 41.21 21.83 -53.27
CA ASN A 2 40.79 20.49 -52.82
C ASN A 2 41.37 19.40 -53.75
N LYS A 3 42.38 18.66 -53.29
CA LYS A 3 42.88 17.48 -54.02
C LYS A 3 41.91 16.32 -53.84
N ARG A 4 41.08 16.09 -54.86
CA ARG A 4 40.29 14.86 -55.02
C ARG A 4 41.23 13.73 -55.41
N TYR A 5 41.53 12.83 -54.46
CA TYR A 5 42.20 11.57 -54.78
C TYR A 5 41.20 10.66 -55.48
N GLY A 6 41.35 10.54 -56.79
CA GLY A 6 40.60 9.60 -57.63
C GLY A 6 40.78 8.16 -57.15
N ASN A 7 39.70 7.41 -57.26
CA ASN A 7 39.59 6.02 -56.84
C ASN A 7 40.59 5.15 -57.63
N LYS A 8 41.77 4.90 -57.06
CA LYS A 8 42.77 4.01 -57.67
C LYS A 8 42.42 2.57 -57.28
N ASN A 9 41.89 1.82 -58.24
CA ASN A 9 41.72 0.38 -58.15
C ASN A 9 43.10 -0.30 -58.22
N ILE A 10 43.83 -0.30 -57.10
CA ILE A 10 45.11 -0.98 -56.98
C ILE A 10 44.82 -2.46 -56.72
N ARG A 11 45.19 -3.32 -57.67
CA ARG A 11 45.07 -4.77 -57.50
C ARG A 11 46.03 -5.22 -56.40
N LYS A 12 45.52 -6.02 -55.46
CA LYS A 12 46.35 -6.66 -54.43
C LYS A 12 47.41 -7.52 -55.12
N ILE A 13 48.65 -7.48 -54.61
CA ILE A 13 49.73 -8.35 -55.09
C ILE A 13 49.35 -9.80 -54.77
N GLU A 14 49.26 -10.62 -55.81
CA GLU A 14 48.87 -12.02 -55.71
C GLU A 14 50.09 -12.86 -55.31
N ASN A 15 50.29 -13.02 -53.99
CA ASN A 15 51.35 -13.85 -53.41
C ASN A 15 50.75 -14.84 -52.41
N ASP A 16 51.31 -16.04 -52.34
CA ASP A 16 50.87 -17.12 -51.44
C ASP A 16 50.98 -16.74 -49.96
N TYR A 17 51.97 -15.92 -49.61
CA TYR A 17 52.07 -15.34 -48.26
C TYR A 17 50.88 -14.43 -47.93
N VAL A 18 50.51 -13.53 -48.84
CA VAL A 18 49.38 -12.60 -48.64
C VAL A 18 48.06 -13.37 -48.59
N ARG A 19 47.90 -14.40 -49.43
CA ARG A 19 46.72 -15.27 -49.43
C ARG A 19 46.56 -16.05 -48.13
N THR A 20 47.65 -16.54 -47.55
CA THR A 20 47.59 -17.27 -46.27
C THR A 20 47.31 -16.33 -45.10
N ALA A 21 47.90 -15.14 -45.06
CA ALA A 21 47.61 -14.11 -44.07
C ALA A 21 46.15 -13.62 -44.13
N ASP A 22 45.64 -13.32 -45.33
CA ASP A 22 44.23 -12.91 -45.55
C ASP A 22 43.26 -14.03 -45.11
N ARG A 23 43.56 -15.30 -45.44
CA ARG A 23 42.76 -16.45 -44.98
C ARG A 23 42.74 -16.61 -43.46
N GLN A 24 43.86 -16.35 -42.79
CA GLN A 24 43.91 -16.39 -41.32
C GLN A 24 43.10 -15.24 -40.71
N MET A 25 43.24 -14.02 -41.25
CA MET A 25 42.47 -12.86 -40.84
C MET A 25 40.96 -13.05 -41.03
N GLU A 26 40.53 -13.60 -42.16
CA GLU A 26 39.12 -13.93 -42.41
C GLU A 26 38.56 -14.95 -41.41
N LYS A 27 39.34 -15.97 -41.04
CA LYS A 27 38.91 -16.96 -40.03
C LYS A 27 38.69 -16.28 -38.67
N LEU A 28 39.58 -15.37 -38.28
CA LEU A 28 39.46 -14.62 -37.03
C LEU A 28 38.26 -13.67 -37.03
N THR A 29 38.00 -12.96 -38.14
CA THR A 29 36.83 -12.07 -38.24
C THR A 29 35.53 -12.87 -38.25
N LYS A 30 35.45 -13.98 -38.98
CA LYS A 30 34.29 -14.89 -38.99
C LYS A 30 33.99 -15.44 -37.58
N ARG A 31 35.02 -15.83 -36.82
CA ARG A 31 34.88 -16.26 -35.41
C ARG A 31 34.34 -15.13 -34.52
N LYS A 32 34.88 -13.92 -34.64
CA LYS A 32 34.43 -12.75 -33.87
C LYS A 32 32.98 -12.37 -34.17
N ILE A 33 32.56 -12.44 -35.44
CA ILE A 33 31.18 -12.15 -35.86
C ILE A 33 30.22 -13.21 -35.29
N GLY A 34 30.58 -14.48 -35.33
CA GLY A 34 29.78 -15.56 -34.74
C GLY A 34 29.60 -15.40 -33.23
N LEU A 35 30.67 -15.03 -32.52
CA LEU A 35 30.63 -14.77 -31.08
C LEU A 35 29.75 -13.56 -30.74
N ARG A 36 29.91 -12.43 -31.48
CA ARG A 36 29.08 -11.23 -31.30
C ARG A 36 27.60 -11.52 -31.56
N ARG A 37 27.27 -12.29 -32.61
CA ARG A 37 25.88 -12.69 -32.89
C ARG A 37 25.26 -13.48 -31.73
N ARG A 38 25.99 -14.43 -31.16
CA ARG A 38 25.53 -15.18 -29.98
C ARG A 38 25.32 -14.27 -28.77
N LEU A 39 26.28 -13.39 -28.48
CA LEU A 39 26.20 -12.41 -27.39
C LEU A 39 25.02 -11.44 -27.57
N THR A 40 24.77 -10.96 -28.79
CA THR A 40 23.62 -10.08 -29.05
C THR A 40 22.29 -10.79 -28.83
N THR A 41 22.17 -12.07 -29.18
CA THR A 41 20.96 -12.85 -28.89
C THR A 41 20.74 -13.00 -27.39
N PHE A 42 21.79 -13.34 -26.63
CA PHE A 42 21.70 -13.41 -25.17
C PHE A 42 21.38 -12.06 -24.55
N PHE A 43 21.93 -10.97 -25.07
CA PHE A 43 21.64 -9.62 -24.60
C PHE A 43 20.18 -9.22 -24.82
N ILE A 44 19.60 -9.57 -25.97
CA ILE A 44 18.18 -9.34 -26.26
C ILE A 44 17.30 -10.15 -25.30
N ILE A 45 17.64 -11.41 -25.04
CA ILE A 45 16.87 -12.23 -24.09
C ILE A 45 16.99 -11.64 -22.67
N ALA A 46 18.19 -11.27 -22.25
CA ALA A 46 18.42 -10.66 -20.94
C ALA A 46 17.69 -9.32 -20.79
N SER A 47 17.64 -8.49 -21.84
CA SER A 47 16.94 -7.21 -21.79
C SER A 47 15.43 -7.39 -21.65
N VAL A 48 14.82 -8.38 -22.32
CA VAL A 48 13.41 -8.71 -22.14
C VAL A 48 13.12 -9.13 -20.70
N VAL A 49 13.96 -9.98 -20.12
CA VAL A 49 13.83 -10.42 -18.72
C VAL A 49 13.93 -9.23 -17.76
N ILE A 50 14.92 -8.35 -17.94
CA ILE A 50 15.11 -7.16 -17.12
C ILE A 50 13.89 -6.22 -17.22
N VAL A 51 13.38 -5.96 -18.43
CA VAL A 51 12.20 -5.12 -18.63
C VAL A 51 10.97 -5.73 -17.94
N SER A 52 10.80 -7.04 -18.03
CA SER A 52 9.71 -7.75 -17.33
C SER A 52 9.82 -7.63 -15.81
N LEU A 53 11.03 -7.76 -15.25
CA LEU A 53 11.30 -7.59 -13.82
C LEU A 53 10.99 -6.17 -13.35
N ILE A 54 11.49 -5.15 -14.06
CA ILE A 54 11.23 -3.74 -13.75
C ILE A 54 9.73 -3.45 -13.79
N SER A 55 9.02 -3.94 -14.81
CA SER A 55 7.57 -3.78 -14.93
C SER A 55 6.83 -4.44 -13.76
N THR A 56 7.26 -5.62 -13.32
CA THR A 56 6.66 -6.33 -12.19
C THR A 56 6.88 -5.57 -10.88
N LEU A 57 8.08 -5.04 -10.65
CA LEU A 57 8.42 -4.24 -9.47
C LEU A 57 7.65 -2.91 -9.42
N TYR A 58 7.46 -2.25 -10.56
CA TYR A 58 6.68 -1.02 -10.64
C TYR A 58 5.21 -1.27 -10.27
N ASN A 59 4.61 -2.33 -10.82
CA ASN A 59 3.23 -2.72 -10.50
C ASN A 59 3.06 -3.18 -9.03
N GLN A 60 4.10 -3.75 -8.41
CA GLN A 60 4.05 -4.16 -7.00
C GLN A 60 4.06 -2.96 -6.04
N ASN A 61 4.82 -1.91 -6.33
CA ASN A 61 4.87 -0.73 -5.46
C ASN A 61 3.52 0.00 -5.38
N GLN A 62 2.81 0.13 -6.50
CA GLN A 62 1.49 0.77 -6.49
C GLN A 62 0.47 -0.05 -5.69
N ARG A 63 0.50 -1.39 -5.86
CA ARG A 63 -0.32 -2.31 -5.05
C ARG A 63 0.05 -2.31 -3.57
N LEU A 64 1.30 -1.99 -3.22
CA LEU A 64 1.74 -1.95 -1.84
C LEU A 64 1.14 -0.74 -1.12
N SER A 65 1.18 0.44 -1.74
CA SER A 65 0.58 1.65 -1.17
C SER A 65 -0.94 1.53 -1.02
N GLU A 66 -1.64 0.96 -2.01
CA GLU A 66 -3.08 0.68 -1.91
C GLU A 66 -3.39 -0.28 -0.76
N LYS A 67 -2.59 -1.34 -0.60
CA LYS A 67 -2.75 -2.30 0.49
C LYS A 67 -2.42 -1.74 1.87
N GLU A 68 -1.45 -0.83 1.98
CA GLU A 68 -1.12 -0.15 3.22
C GLU A 68 -2.27 0.77 3.65
N ALA A 69 -2.83 1.55 2.72
CA ALA A 69 -3.99 2.40 2.99
C ALA A 69 -5.24 1.58 3.35
N GLU A 70 -5.48 0.45 2.66
CA GLU A 70 -6.57 -0.47 2.99
C GLU A 70 -6.38 -1.10 4.37
N LYS A 71 -5.13 -1.49 4.71
CA LYS A 71 -4.79 -2.01 6.04
C LYS A 71 -5.03 -0.99 7.14
N GLU A 72 -4.63 0.27 6.95
CA GLU A 72 -4.87 1.33 7.93
C GLU A 72 -6.37 1.57 8.14
N LYS A 73 -7.16 1.60 7.06
CA LYS A 73 -8.63 1.72 7.15
C LYS A 73 -9.25 0.56 7.93
N MET A 74 -8.88 -0.68 7.61
CA MET A 74 -9.40 -1.84 8.32
C MET A 74 -8.98 -1.88 9.79
N LEU A 75 -7.78 -1.37 10.13
CA LEU A 75 -7.34 -1.25 11.53
C LEU A 75 -8.14 -0.21 12.29
N ALA A 76 -8.45 0.94 11.66
CA ALA A 76 -9.29 1.96 12.25
C ALA A 76 -10.72 1.44 12.49
N GLU A 77 -11.33 0.81 11.49
CA GLU A 77 -12.66 0.19 11.60
C GLU A 77 -12.69 -0.90 12.69
N LEU A 78 -11.65 -1.71 12.78
CA LEU A 78 -11.53 -2.73 13.82
C LEU A 78 -11.42 -2.12 15.23
N GLN A 79 -10.74 -0.98 15.37
CA GLN A 79 -10.65 -0.28 16.63
C GLN A 79 -12.01 0.30 17.03
N GLU A 80 -12.69 0.98 16.11
CA GLU A 80 -14.04 1.53 16.32
C GLU A 80 -15.03 0.42 16.73
N MET A 81 -15.05 -0.70 16.01
CA MET A 81 -15.89 -1.84 16.34
C MET A 81 -15.56 -2.45 17.72
N LYS A 82 -14.29 -2.43 18.14
CA LYS A 82 -13.90 -2.92 19.48
C LYS A 82 -14.38 -1.98 20.58
N GLU A 83 -14.22 -0.67 20.39
CA GLU A 83 -14.69 0.34 21.33
C GLU A 83 -16.22 0.26 21.47
N GLU A 84 -16.93 0.13 20.36
CA GLU A 84 -18.38 -0.09 20.36
C GLU A 84 -18.75 -1.39 21.08
N GLN A 85 -18.05 -2.49 20.82
CA GLN A 85 -18.29 -3.75 21.50
C GLN A 85 -18.06 -3.65 23.01
N GLU A 86 -17.04 -2.94 23.46
CA GLU A 86 -16.77 -2.71 24.89
C GLU A 86 -17.85 -1.83 25.53
N ARG A 87 -18.26 -0.75 24.86
CA ARG A 87 -19.38 0.11 25.29
C ARG A 87 -20.66 -0.69 25.44
N LEU A 88 -21.02 -1.49 24.43
CA LEU A 88 -22.20 -2.35 24.46
C LEU A 88 -22.13 -3.40 25.58
N LYS A 89 -20.96 -4.03 25.78
CA LYS A 89 -20.76 -4.96 26.92
C LYS A 89 -20.96 -4.28 28.27
N LEU A 90 -20.48 -3.05 28.41
CA LEU A 90 -20.64 -2.27 29.63
C LEU A 90 -22.11 -1.87 29.85
N GLN A 91 -22.83 -1.52 28.79
CA GLN A 91 -24.28 -1.28 28.85
C GLN A 91 -25.05 -2.53 29.25
N ILE A 92 -24.76 -3.69 28.64
CA ILE A 92 -25.37 -4.98 29.02
C ILE A 92 -25.12 -5.25 30.50
N LYS A 93 -23.88 -5.09 30.98
CA LYS A 93 -23.55 -5.31 32.38
C LYS A 93 -24.32 -4.37 33.32
N LYS A 94 -24.51 -3.10 32.94
CA LYS A 94 -25.35 -2.15 33.69
C LYS A 94 -26.82 -2.56 33.68
N LEU A 95 -27.32 -3.06 32.56
CA LEU A 95 -28.69 -3.54 32.40
C LEU A 95 -28.97 -4.84 33.18
N GLU A 96 -27.94 -5.65 33.45
CA GLU A 96 -28.06 -6.86 34.28
C GLU A 96 -27.86 -6.58 35.78
N ASP A 97 -27.46 -5.36 36.15
CA ASP A 97 -27.21 -4.97 37.54
C ASP A 97 -28.48 -4.38 38.18
N ASP A 98 -29.12 -5.19 39.04
CA ASP A 98 -30.33 -4.80 39.78
C ASP A 98 -30.15 -3.49 40.58
N GLU A 99 -28.95 -3.21 41.09
CA GLU A 99 -28.67 -1.98 41.85
C GLU A 99 -28.65 -0.75 40.92
N TYR A 100 -28.14 -0.90 39.70
CA TYR A 100 -28.19 0.13 38.67
C TYR A 100 -29.64 0.39 38.20
N ILE A 101 -30.43 -0.67 37.99
CA ILE A 101 -31.86 -0.54 37.65
C ILE A 101 -32.62 0.19 38.76
N ALA A 102 -32.41 -0.19 40.03
CA ALA A 102 -33.04 0.47 41.16
C ALA A 102 -32.66 1.95 41.27
N LYS A 103 -31.39 2.30 41.01
CA LYS A 103 -30.92 3.70 40.97
C LYS A 103 -31.56 4.48 39.82
N LEU A 104 -31.70 3.88 38.64
CA LEU A 104 -32.38 4.49 37.49
C LEU A 104 -33.87 4.70 37.79
N ALA A 105 -34.55 3.72 38.39
CA ALA A 105 -35.95 3.82 38.79
C ALA A 105 -36.17 4.92 39.84
N ARG A 106 -35.27 5.06 40.82
CA ARG A 106 -35.29 6.17 41.79
C ARG A 106 -35.10 7.53 41.11
N LYS A 107 -34.17 7.63 40.15
CA LYS A 107 -33.83 8.90 39.46
C LYS A 107 -34.91 9.36 38.48
N GLU A 108 -35.34 8.48 37.58
CA GLU A 108 -36.19 8.83 36.44
C GLU A 108 -37.69 8.64 36.74
N TYR A 109 -38.02 7.67 37.61
CA TYR A 109 -39.41 7.29 37.88
C TYR A 109 -39.86 7.55 39.32
N PHE A 110 -39.00 8.16 40.15
CA PHE A 110 -39.29 8.42 41.58
C PHE A 110 -39.83 7.16 42.29
N LEU A 111 -39.22 6.00 42.02
CA LEU A 111 -39.55 4.77 42.72
C LEU A 111 -38.75 4.71 44.03
N SER A 112 -39.37 4.30 45.14
CA SER A 112 -38.71 4.14 46.45
C SER A 112 -39.07 2.79 47.06
N ASP A 113 -38.15 2.20 47.84
CA ASP A 113 -38.41 0.93 48.52
C ASP A 113 -39.30 1.10 49.77
N ASP A 114 -39.80 -0.02 50.30
CA ASP A 114 -40.63 -0.06 51.49
C ASP A 114 -39.92 0.59 52.69
N GLY A 115 -40.43 1.74 53.13
CA GLY A 115 -39.90 2.52 54.24
C GLY A 115 -39.07 3.75 53.86
N GLU A 116 -38.84 3.99 52.57
CA GLU A 116 -38.18 5.21 52.06
C GLU A 116 -39.20 6.35 51.79
N ILE A 117 -38.78 7.61 51.95
CA ILE A 117 -39.61 8.80 51.71
C ILE A 117 -38.97 9.67 50.63
N ILE A 118 -39.72 9.96 49.56
CA ILE A 118 -39.24 10.76 48.43
C ILE A 118 -39.45 12.25 48.70
N PHE A 119 -38.38 13.03 48.62
CA PHE A 119 -38.42 14.50 48.71
C PHE A 119 -38.28 15.13 47.32
N THR A 120 -39.37 15.71 46.80
CA THR A 120 -39.31 16.50 45.56
C THR A 120 -38.95 17.94 45.92
N ILE A 121 -37.73 18.36 45.58
CA ILE A 121 -37.36 19.77 45.67
C ILE A 121 -38.02 20.50 44.49
N PRO A 122 -38.77 21.59 44.69
CA PRO A 122 -39.32 22.38 43.60
C PRO A 122 -38.17 22.85 42.69
N LYS A 123 -38.16 22.43 41.42
CA LYS A 123 -37.13 22.86 40.46
C LYS A 123 -37.26 24.37 40.24
N ASP A 124 -36.24 25.11 40.67
CA ASP A 124 -36.07 26.53 40.35
C ASP A 124 -35.83 26.66 38.84
N GLU A 125 -36.43 27.65 38.16
CA GLU A 125 -36.49 27.71 36.69
C GLU A 125 -35.13 27.78 35.97
N ARG A 126 -34.04 27.93 36.72
CA ARG A 126 -32.65 28.07 36.25
C ARG A 126 -31.91 26.76 36.01
N ASP A 127 -32.46 25.61 36.45
CA ASP A 127 -31.82 24.29 36.28
C ASP A 127 -32.42 23.48 35.11
N LYS A 128 -33.39 24.03 34.37
CA LYS A 128 -33.96 23.38 33.16
C LYS A 128 -32.99 23.32 31.97
N ASP A 129 -31.92 24.10 31.99
CA ASP A 129 -30.97 24.20 30.88
C ASP A 129 -29.79 23.23 31.00
N LYS A 130 -29.45 22.75 32.22
CA LYS A 130 -28.32 21.82 32.43
C LYS A 130 -28.64 20.37 32.08
N ASP A 131 -29.90 19.96 32.24
CA ASP A 131 -30.33 18.59 31.92
C ASP A 131 -30.37 18.32 30.40
N LYS A 132 -30.25 19.35 29.54
CA LYS A 132 -30.25 19.24 28.07
C LYS A 132 -28.85 19.25 27.44
N GLU A 133 -27.82 19.64 28.19
CA GLU A 133 -26.44 19.72 27.67
C GLU A 133 -25.65 18.41 27.85
N GLU A 134 -26.06 17.51 28.75
CA GLU A 134 -25.38 16.22 28.96
C GLU A 134 -25.75 15.13 27.94
N ASP A 135 -26.84 15.30 27.17
CA ASP A 135 -27.30 14.32 26.16
C ASP A 135 -26.58 14.47 24.80
N HIS A 136 -25.68 15.44 24.66
CA HIS A 136 -25.02 15.77 23.38
C HIS A 136 -23.50 15.52 23.34
N ASN A 137 -22.90 14.91 24.36
CA ASN A 137 -21.44 14.74 24.44
C ASN A 137 -20.91 13.33 24.15
N ASP A 138 -21.75 12.43 23.64
CA ASP A 138 -21.37 11.07 23.21
C ASP A 138 -21.39 10.93 21.66
N GLU A 139 -20.86 11.93 20.94
CA GLU A 139 -20.56 11.86 19.50
C GLU A 139 -19.08 11.55 19.26
#